data_AF-A0A9W3FT58-F1
#
_entry.id   AF-A0A9W3FT58-F1
#
_cell.length_a   1.000
_cell.length_b   1.000
_cell.length_c   1.000
_cell.angle_alpha   90.00
_cell.angle_beta   90.00
_cell.angle_gamma   90.00
#
_symmetry.space_group_name_H-M   'P 1'
#
loop_
_entity.id
_entity.type
_entity.pdbx_description
1 polymer ?
#
loop_
_entity_poly.entity_id
_entity_poly.type
_entity_poly.pdbx_seq_one_letter_code
_entity_poly.pdbx_strand_id
1 'polypeptide(L)'
;MSSEVEKDKERLVQAAKTFFFHVQDLASFTNTLTKLFNSNMNTQISLMTVRNDGNVKDVFEQMLRIFKEVQSAVEAKHNKMQSDPLSSKIAAAMCSVAEKSSSVKELQQSAKEMFHNIHIPALVSVLNSSNVLESLESSLSLLMKYPIMNLQLSDFYRKDTKEQSDATASEKSPSPGPSKATTIDALNKLQDALNTENAKNTIKSAADQLEQVVKTMGPILETLQKAIKTMEAKFSVFKKASD
;
A
#
# COMPACT_ATOMS: atom_id res chain seq x y z
N MET A 1 22.66 -36.34 -4.38
CA MET A 1 22.83 -35.33 -3.32
C MET A 1 23.05 -33.91 -3.87
N SER A 2 23.89 -33.67 -4.89
CA SER A 2 24.15 -32.31 -5.41
C SER A 2 22.97 -31.63 -6.11
N SER A 3 22.01 -32.38 -6.65
CA SER A 3 20.87 -31.81 -7.41
C SER A 3 19.78 -31.19 -6.52
N GLU A 4 19.57 -31.73 -5.32
CA GLU A 4 18.51 -31.26 -4.42
C GLU A 4 18.88 -29.91 -3.79
N VAL A 5 20.13 -29.76 -3.37
CA VAL A 5 20.67 -28.48 -2.85
C VAL A 5 20.61 -27.39 -3.92
N GLU A 6 20.93 -27.71 -5.17
CA GLU A 6 20.87 -26.73 -6.26
C GLU A 6 19.44 -26.32 -6.59
N LYS A 7 18.49 -27.27 -6.53
CA LYS A 7 17.06 -26.97 -6.64
C LYS A 7 16.57 -26.06 -5.51
N ASP A 8 16.98 -26.31 -4.27
CA ASP A 8 16.59 -25.47 -3.14
C ASP A 8 17.21 -24.05 -3.21
N LYS A 9 18.42 -23.90 -3.76
CA LYS A 9 18.98 -22.57 -4.08
C LYS A 9 18.13 -21.82 -5.08
N GLU A 10 17.73 -22.49 -6.17
CA GLU A 10 16.90 -21.87 -7.22
C GLU A 10 15.54 -21.43 -6.65
N ARG A 11 14.91 -22.26 -5.80
CA ARG A 11 13.69 -21.90 -5.07
C ARG A 11 13.88 -20.65 -4.21
N LEU A 12 14.95 -20.59 -3.42
CA LEU A 12 15.24 -19.45 -2.56
C LEU A 12 15.45 -18.16 -3.39
N VAL A 13 16.19 -18.23 -4.50
CA VAL A 13 16.39 -17.10 -5.41
C VAL A 13 15.06 -16.63 -6.02
N GLN A 14 14.22 -17.57 -6.46
CA GLN A 14 12.92 -17.23 -7.03
C GLN A 14 11.96 -16.63 -6.00
N ALA A 15 11.96 -17.15 -4.77
CA ALA A 15 11.18 -16.61 -3.66
C ALA A 15 11.65 -15.19 -3.29
N ALA A 16 12.96 -14.95 -3.24
CA ALA A 16 13.53 -13.62 -2.97
C ALA A 16 13.15 -12.61 -4.07
N LYS A 17 13.27 -13.01 -5.33
CA LYS A 17 12.82 -12.19 -6.46
C LYS A 17 11.34 -11.86 -6.39
N THR A 18 10.51 -12.86 -6.05
CA THR A 18 9.05 -12.67 -5.91
C THR A 18 8.71 -11.74 -4.76
N PHE A 19 9.36 -11.92 -3.61
CA PHE A 19 9.24 -11.03 -2.44
C PHE A 19 9.57 -9.58 -2.81
N PHE A 20 10.69 -9.35 -3.49
CA PHE A 20 11.08 -8.01 -3.97
C PHE A 20 9.96 -7.35 -4.78
N PHE A 21 9.39 -8.06 -5.76
CA PHE A 21 8.32 -7.50 -6.59
C PHE A 21 7.04 -7.27 -5.79
N HIS A 22 6.68 -8.16 -4.87
CA HIS A 22 5.52 -7.95 -4.02
C HIS A 22 5.65 -6.73 -3.10
N VAL A 23 6.85 -6.43 -2.58
CA VAL A 23 7.09 -5.19 -1.82
C VAL A 23 6.87 -3.95 -2.71
N GLN A 24 7.36 -3.99 -3.95
CA GLN A 24 7.15 -2.92 -4.92
C GLN A 24 5.67 -2.74 -5.29
N ASP A 25 4.95 -3.84 -5.51
CA ASP A 25 3.53 -3.83 -5.82
C ASP A 25 2.70 -3.29 -4.65
N LEU A 26 2.97 -3.72 -3.41
CA LEU A 26 2.32 -3.20 -2.21
C LEU A 26 2.51 -1.69 -2.09
N ALA A 27 3.71 -1.18 -2.36
CA ALA A 27 3.98 0.26 -2.28
C ALA A 27 3.27 1.04 -3.38
N SER A 28 3.28 0.52 -4.61
CA SER A 28 2.55 1.10 -5.73
C SER A 28 1.04 1.16 -5.46
N PHE A 29 0.46 0.07 -4.96
CA PHE A 29 -0.96 0.00 -4.61
C PHE A 29 -1.30 0.91 -3.44
N THR A 30 -0.45 0.98 -2.40
CA THR A 30 -0.63 1.92 -1.28
C THR A 30 -0.64 3.37 -1.77
N ASN A 31 0.31 3.74 -2.63
CA ASN A 31 0.35 5.06 -3.24
C ASN A 31 -0.87 5.35 -4.11
N THR A 32 -1.35 4.35 -4.86
CA THR A 32 -2.56 4.48 -5.70
C THR A 32 -3.80 4.72 -4.85
N LEU A 33 -4.00 3.91 -3.80
CA LEU A 33 -5.09 4.08 -2.85
C LEU A 33 -5.02 5.47 -2.19
N THR A 34 -3.84 5.90 -1.79
CA THR A 34 -3.62 7.21 -1.14
C THR A 34 -3.94 8.38 -2.08
N LYS A 35 -3.53 8.29 -3.35
CA LYS A 35 -3.88 9.31 -4.37
C LYS A 35 -5.38 9.41 -4.59
N LEU A 36 -6.05 8.26 -4.71
CA LEU A 36 -7.50 8.21 -4.83
C LEU A 36 -8.16 8.83 -3.59
N PHE A 37 -7.70 8.46 -2.40
CA PHE A 37 -8.23 8.99 -1.16
C PHE A 37 -8.06 10.52 -1.05
N ASN A 38 -6.84 11.02 -1.25
CA ASN A 38 -6.54 12.46 -1.21
C ASN A 38 -7.41 13.27 -2.15
N SER A 39 -7.55 12.82 -3.39
CA SER A 39 -8.34 13.50 -4.43
C SER A 39 -9.82 13.59 -4.06
N ASN A 40 -10.35 12.62 -3.33
CA ASN A 40 -11.77 12.51 -3.06
C ASN A 40 -12.19 13.01 -1.67
N MET A 41 -11.30 12.96 -0.68
CA MET A 41 -11.55 13.40 0.69
C MET A 41 -11.02 14.80 1.00
N ASN A 42 -10.33 15.42 0.02
CA ASN A 42 -9.60 16.66 0.17
C ASN A 42 -8.58 16.59 1.32
N THR A 43 -7.74 15.55 1.28
CA THR A 43 -6.65 15.31 2.24
C THR A 43 -5.29 15.41 1.56
N GLN A 44 -4.23 15.54 2.36
CA GLN A 44 -2.85 15.67 1.89
C GLN A 44 -1.95 14.60 2.53
N ILE A 45 -2.42 13.35 2.55
CA ILE A 45 -1.63 12.21 3.06
C ILE A 45 -0.42 12.02 2.14
N SER A 46 0.77 11.93 2.74
CA SER A 46 2.01 11.81 1.98
C SER A 46 2.13 10.45 1.30
N LEU A 47 2.66 10.45 0.08
CA LEU A 47 2.97 9.22 -0.65
C LEU A 47 4.29 8.64 -0.15
N MET A 48 4.41 7.32 -0.15
CA MET A 48 5.65 6.64 0.22
C MET A 48 6.61 6.53 -0.95
N THR A 49 7.91 6.48 -0.64
CA THR A 49 8.98 6.22 -1.62
C THR A 49 9.74 4.96 -1.21
N VAL A 50 9.84 4.00 -2.12
CA VAL A 50 10.62 2.77 -1.91
C VAL A 50 12.04 3.00 -2.39
N ARG A 51 13.00 2.85 -1.48
CA ARG A 51 14.43 2.87 -1.82
C ARG A 51 14.97 1.45 -1.76
N ASN A 52 15.73 1.05 -2.78
CA ASN A 52 16.26 -0.32 -2.83
C ASN A 52 17.34 -0.58 -1.76
N ASP A 53 18.09 0.45 -1.38
CA ASP A 53 19.08 0.43 -0.28
C ASP A 53 18.43 0.62 1.11
N GLY A 54 17.12 0.87 1.15
CA GLY A 54 16.34 0.96 2.37
C GLY A 54 16.04 -0.41 2.97
N ASN A 55 15.89 -0.42 4.30
CA ASN A 55 15.46 -1.59 5.04
C ASN A 55 13.99 -1.90 4.71
N VAL A 56 13.66 -3.19 4.54
CA VAL A 56 12.29 -3.61 4.18
C VAL A 56 11.29 -3.18 5.26
N LYS A 57 11.65 -3.25 6.54
CA LYS A 57 10.82 -2.81 7.66
C LYS A 57 10.37 -1.36 7.50
N ASP A 58 11.26 -0.46 7.09
CA ASP A 58 10.95 0.96 6.91
C ASP A 58 9.85 1.17 5.85
N VAL A 59 9.83 0.31 4.82
CA VAL A 59 8.81 0.34 3.76
C VAL A 59 7.44 -0.06 4.34
N PHE A 60 7.39 -1.13 5.13
CA PHE A 60 6.14 -1.59 5.77
C PHE A 60 5.64 -0.62 6.84
N GLU A 61 6.54 -0.02 7.64
CA GLU A 61 6.17 0.99 8.63
C GLU A 61 5.57 2.24 7.97
N GLN A 62 6.09 2.66 6.81
CA GLN A 62 5.49 3.73 6.03
C GLN A 62 4.08 3.35 5.53
N MET A 63 3.86 2.13 5.04
CA MET A 63 2.53 1.66 4.64
C MET A 63 1.54 1.70 5.80
N LEU A 64 1.95 1.20 6.98
CA LEU A 64 1.12 1.20 8.18
C LEU A 64 0.75 2.61 8.61
N ARG A 65 1.71 3.55 8.56
CA ARG A 65 1.46 4.97 8.87
C ARG A 65 0.41 5.56 7.93
N ILE A 66 0.55 5.33 6.64
CA ILE A 66 -0.42 5.79 5.62
C ILE A 66 -1.81 5.23 5.91
N PHE A 67 -1.94 3.93 6.20
CA PHE A 67 -3.25 3.35 6.50
C PHE A 67 -3.88 3.93 7.76
N LYS A 68 -3.10 4.24 8.79
CA LYS A 68 -3.58 4.94 10.00
C LYS A 68 -4.04 6.36 9.71
N GLU A 69 -3.33 7.10 8.86
CA GLU A 69 -3.73 8.44 8.44
C GLU A 69 -5.03 8.40 7.63
N VAL A 70 -5.17 7.44 6.70
CA VAL A 70 -6.41 7.22 5.94
C VAL A 70 -7.57 6.90 6.89
N GLN A 71 -7.37 5.96 7.82
CA GLN A 71 -8.39 5.57 8.79
C GLN A 71 -8.82 6.75 9.66
N SER A 72 -7.87 7.51 10.21
CA SER A 72 -8.15 8.69 11.04
C SER A 72 -8.96 9.75 10.27
N ALA A 73 -8.64 9.95 8.99
CA ALA A 73 -9.38 10.87 8.14
C ALA A 73 -10.80 10.37 7.85
N VAL A 74 -11.00 9.07 7.65
CA VAL A 74 -12.32 8.46 7.49
C VAL A 74 -13.17 8.63 8.75
N GLU A 75 -12.61 8.33 9.93
CA GLU A 75 -13.29 8.47 11.22
C GLU A 75 -13.68 9.92 11.50
N ALA A 76 -12.78 10.88 11.27
CA ALA A 76 -13.07 12.31 11.43
C ALA A 76 -14.24 12.76 10.54
N LYS A 77 -14.29 12.29 9.28
CA LYS A 77 -15.39 12.59 8.36
C LYS A 77 -16.69 11.90 8.79
N HIS A 78 -16.63 10.65 9.24
CA HIS A 78 -17.77 9.89 9.73
C HIS A 78 -18.41 10.57 10.96
N ASN A 79 -17.61 10.95 11.95
CA ASN A 79 -18.07 11.62 13.16
C ASN A 79 -18.71 12.98 12.84
N LYS A 80 -18.09 13.76 11.94
CA LYS A 80 -18.67 15.02 11.46
C LYS A 80 -20.05 14.80 10.84
N MET A 81 -20.21 13.78 10.00
CA MET A 81 -21.50 13.46 9.36
C MET A 81 -22.58 13.03 10.37
N GLN A 82 -22.21 12.25 11.40
CA GLN A 82 -23.15 11.83 12.46
C GLN A 82 -23.58 12.99 13.35
N SER A 83 -22.67 13.94 13.62
CA SER A 83 -22.94 15.10 14.46
C SER A 83 -23.76 16.20 13.80
N ASP A 84 -23.91 16.17 12.46
CA ASP A 84 -24.63 17.17 11.70
C ASP A 84 -26.06 16.65 11.42
N PRO A 85 -27.10 17.06 12.19
CA PRO A 85 -28.43 16.52 12.03
C PRO A 85 -29.07 17.18 10.81
N LEU A 86 -28.71 16.65 9.64
CA LEU A 86 -29.15 17.09 8.32
C LEU A 86 -30.67 17.25 8.24
N SER A 87 -31.42 16.32 8.84
CA SER A 87 -32.88 16.37 8.93
C SER A 87 -33.36 17.59 9.72
N SER A 88 -32.65 18.00 10.77
CA SER A 88 -33.01 19.17 11.58
C SER A 88 -32.67 20.49 10.87
N LYS A 89 -31.55 20.56 10.12
CA LYS A 89 -31.16 21.76 9.36
C LYS A 89 -32.06 21.98 8.14
N ILE A 90 -32.43 20.91 7.44
CA ILE A 90 -33.38 20.98 6.33
C ILE A 90 -34.77 21.37 6.84
N ALA A 91 -35.23 20.76 7.95
CA ALA A 91 -36.49 21.13 8.57
C ALA A 91 -36.49 22.60 9.06
N ALA A 92 -35.43 23.04 9.73
CA ALA A 92 -35.30 24.42 10.20
C ALA A 92 -35.25 25.44 9.05
N ALA A 93 -34.53 25.13 7.97
CA ALA A 93 -34.49 25.98 6.77
C ALA A 93 -35.85 26.01 6.06
N MET A 94 -36.56 24.89 5.93
CA MET A 94 -37.91 24.85 5.35
C MET A 94 -38.93 25.61 6.20
N CYS A 95 -38.84 25.53 7.53
CA CYS A 95 -39.67 26.34 8.43
C CYS A 95 -39.35 27.84 8.34
N SER A 96 -38.09 28.22 8.07
CA SER A 96 -37.66 29.63 7.96
C SER A 96 -37.88 30.24 6.56
N VAL A 97 -37.90 29.44 5.49
CA VAL A 97 -38.23 29.85 4.11
C VAL A 97 -39.68 30.32 3.99
N ALA A 98 -40.58 29.87 4.89
CA ALA A 98 -41.93 30.41 4.98
C ALA A 98 -41.96 31.90 5.38
N GLU A 99 -40.86 32.47 5.91
CA GLU A 99 -40.84 33.84 6.44
C GLU A 99 -39.91 34.84 5.73
N LYS A 100 -38.81 34.46 5.04
CA LYS A 100 -37.95 35.43 4.28
C LYS A 100 -37.20 34.84 3.08
N SER A 101 -37.18 35.59 1.97
CA SER A 101 -36.60 35.24 0.66
C SER A 101 -35.05 35.26 0.56
N SER A 102 -34.33 35.64 1.62
CA SER A 102 -32.85 35.59 1.67
C SER A 102 -32.30 34.20 1.97
N SER A 103 -33.10 33.32 2.57
CA SER A 103 -32.72 31.96 3.01
C SER A 103 -32.52 30.97 1.86
N VAL A 104 -33.10 31.23 0.69
CA VAL A 104 -33.02 30.34 -0.49
C VAL A 104 -31.59 30.25 -1.04
N LYS A 105 -30.81 31.34 -1.01
CA LYS A 105 -29.40 31.33 -1.45
C LYS A 105 -28.50 30.56 -0.49
N GLU A 106 -28.73 30.67 0.82
CA GLU A 106 -28.01 29.91 1.84
C GLU A 106 -28.37 28.42 1.78
N LEU A 107 -29.66 28.09 1.57
CA LEU A 107 -30.11 26.73 1.33
C LEU A 107 -29.53 26.16 0.04
N GLN A 108 -29.50 26.95 -1.04
CA GLN A 108 -28.88 26.55 -2.31
C GLN A 108 -27.37 26.34 -2.16
N GLN A 109 -26.67 27.19 -1.41
CA GLN A 109 -25.25 27.03 -1.12
C GLN A 109 -24.99 25.81 -0.23
N SER A 110 -25.79 25.60 0.82
CA SER A 110 -25.72 24.44 1.69
C SER A 110 -26.04 23.15 0.94
N ALA A 111 -27.03 23.17 0.04
CA ALA A 111 -27.36 22.08 -0.85
C ALA A 111 -26.22 21.83 -1.85
N LYS A 112 -25.64 22.89 -2.43
CA LYS A 112 -24.51 22.78 -3.38
C LYS A 112 -23.27 22.20 -2.71
N GLU A 113 -22.94 22.60 -1.49
CA GLU A 113 -21.86 22.01 -0.67
C GLU A 113 -22.16 20.57 -0.26
N MET A 114 -23.42 20.23 -0.01
CA MET A 114 -23.87 18.86 0.29
C MET A 114 -23.79 17.94 -0.94
N PHE A 115 -24.20 18.44 -2.11
CA PHE A 115 -24.16 17.71 -3.38
C PHE A 115 -22.76 17.64 -3.99
N HIS A 116 -21.83 18.52 -3.61
CA HIS A 116 -20.42 18.41 -4.03
C HIS A 116 -19.69 17.25 -3.35
N ASN A 117 -20.28 16.66 -2.30
CA ASN A 117 -19.66 15.64 -1.45
C ASN A 117 -20.44 14.30 -1.40
N ILE A 118 -21.36 14.04 -2.34
CA ILE A 118 -22.20 12.83 -2.36
C ILE A 118 -21.37 11.54 -2.35
N HIS A 119 -20.15 11.58 -2.89
CA HIS A 119 -19.23 10.45 -2.92
C HIS A 119 -18.55 10.16 -1.57
N ILE A 120 -18.47 11.14 -0.65
CA ILE A 120 -17.79 11.00 0.64
C ILE A 120 -18.50 9.95 1.54
N PRO A 121 -19.83 9.96 1.73
CA PRO A 121 -20.50 8.91 2.51
C PRO A 121 -20.31 7.51 1.94
N ALA A 122 -20.30 7.37 0.61
CA ALA A 122 -20.07 6.09 -0.05
C ALA A 122 -18.65 5.57 0.21
N LEU A 123 -17.64 6.45 0.22
CA LEU A 123 -16.27 6.09 0.57
C LEU A 123 -16.11 5.68 2.01
N VAL A 124 -16.65 6.50 2.93
CA VAL A 124 -16.62 6.21 4.37
C VAL A 124 -17.25 4.84 4.62
N SER A 125 -18.39 4.56 3.97
CA SER A 125 -19.06 3.27 4.06
C SER A 125 -18.20 2.12 3.51
N VAL A 126 -17.58 2.26 2.33
CA VAL A 126 -16.72 1.21 1.76
C VAL A 126 -15.52 0.90 2.66
N LEU A 127 -14.86 1.94 3.20
CA LEU A 127 -13.66 1.78 4.03
C LEU A 127 -14.00 1.28 5.45
N ASN A 128 -15.13 1.69 6.04
CA ASN A 128 -15.54 1.29 7.38
C ASN A 128 -16.29 -0.05 7.43
N SER A 129 -17.17 -0.34 6.47
CA SER A 129 -18.03 -1.54 6.54
C SER A 129 -17.29 -2.85 6.26
N SER A 130 -16.09 -2.75 5.68
CA SER A 130 -15.33 -3.91 5.23
C SER A 130 -14.14 -4.25 6.13
N ASN A 131 -13.87 -3.46 7.18
CA ASN A 131 -12.67 -3.52 8.02
C ASN A 131 -11.38 -3.71 7.20
N VAL A 132 -11.35 -3.22 5.96
CA VAL A 132 -10.26 -3.49 5.02
C VAL A 132 -8.97 -2.86 5.53
N LEU A 133 -9.02 -1.64 6.06
CA LEU A 133 -7.85 -0.95 6.60
C LEU A 133 -7.28 -1.67 7.83
N GLU A 134 -8.14 -2.10 8.75
CA GLU A 134 -7.75 -2.85 9.95
C GLU A 134 -7.17 -4.24 9.62
N SER A 135 -7.76 -4.92 8.64
CA SER A 135 -7.27 -6.21 8.13
C SER A 135 -5.90 -6.08 7.46
N LEU A 136 -5.71 -5.02 6.66
CA LEU A 136 -4.42 -4.69 6.05
C LEU A 136 -3.38 -4.34 7.12
N GLU A 137 -3.74 -3.52 8.11
CA GLU A 137 -2.85 -3.18 9.24
C GLU A 137 -2.38 -4.43 9.97
N SER A 138 -3.31 -5.32 10.32
CA SER A 138 -3.04 -6.56 11.04
C SER A 138 -2.12 -7.48 10.23
N SER A 139 -2.39 -7.62 8.92
CA SER A 139 -1.62 -8.49 8.04
C SER A 139 -0.20 -7.97 7.81
N LEU A 140 -0.04 -6.66 7.60
CA LEU A 140 1.29 -6.03 7.49
C LEU A 140 2.07 -6.10 8.82
N SER A 141 1.39 -5.91 9.95
CA SER A 141 2.00 -6.05 11.28
C SER A 141 2.48 -7.48 11.56
N LEU A 142 1.77 -8.49 11.06
CA LEU A 142 2.21 -9.88 11.13
C LEU A 142 3.46 -10.11 10.26
N LEU A 143 3.48 -9.57 9.04
CA LEU A 143 4.65 -9.65 8.16
C LEU A 143 5.88 -8.99 8.80
N MET A 144 5.70 -7.88 9.51
CA MET A 144 6.81 -7.18 10.18
C MET A 144 7.53 -8.00 11.25
N LYS A 145 6.96 -9.13 11.70
CA LYS A 145 7.60 -10.03 12.67
C LYS A 145 8.68 -10.93 12.05
N TYR A 146 8.71 -11.07 10.73
CA TYR A 146 9.72 -11.92 10.08
C TYR A 146 11.11 -11.24 10.12
N PRO A 147 12.19 -11.96 10.47
CA PRO A 147 13.52 -11.36 10.60
C PRO A 147 14.07 -10.75 9.29
N ILE A 148 13.61 -11.27 8.13
CA ILE A 148 13.94 -10.74 6.80
C ILE A 148 13.59 -9.26 6.64
N MET A 149 12.71 -8.73 7.50
CA MET A 149 12.35 -7.32 7.50
C MET A 149 13.56 -6.44 7.77
N ASN A 150 14.59 -6.92 8.46
CA ASN A 150 15.79 -6.14 8.74
C ASN A 150 16.81 -6.10 7.58
N LEU A 151 16.56 -6.81 6.48
CA LEU A 151 17.41 -6.79 5.30
C LEU A 151 17.11 -5.57 4.42
N GLN A 152 18.06 -5.20 3.57
CA GLN A 152 17.82 -4.20 2.53
C GLN A 152 16.97 -4.83 1.42
N LEU A 153 16.11 -4.04 0.79
CA LEU A 153 15.32 -4.54 -0.33
C LEU A 153 16.20 -5.06 -1.48
N SER A 154 17.37 -4.45 -1.69
CA SER A 154 18.37 -4.88 -2.66
C SER A 154 19.03 -6.23 -2.36
N ASP A 155 18.98 -6.71 -1.11
CA ASP A 155 19.49 -8.03 -0.73
C ASP A 155 18.63 -9.16 -1.33
N PHE A 156 17.37 -8.89 -1.69
CA PHE A 156 16.47 -9.89 -2.29
C PHE A 156 16.62 -9.95 -3.81
N TYR A 157 16.74 -8.79 -4.44
CA TYR A 157 16.90 -8.68 -5.88
C TYR A 157 17.46 -7.31 -6.25
N ARG A 158 18.48 -7.31 -7.11
CA ARG A 158 19.00 -6.09 -7.74
C ARG A 158 18.52 -6.08 -9.18
N LYS A 159 17.74 -5.06 -9.56
CA LYS A 159 17.52 -4.79 -10.99
C LYS A 159 18.86 -4.37 -11.57
N ASP A 160 19.30 -5.04 -12.63
CA ASP A 160 20.42 -4.59 -13.44
C ASP A 160 20.06 -3.22 -14.03
N THR A 161 20.44 -2.17 -13.33
CA THR A 161 20.15 -0.81 -13.75
C THR A 161 21.34 -0.38 -14.61
N LYS A 162 21.22 -0.60 -15.92
CA LYS A 162 21.86 0.33 -16.85
C LYS A 162 21.18 1.69 -16.63
N GLU A 163 21.97 2.76 -16.67
CA GLU A 163 21.55 4.17 -16.57
C GLU A 163 21.35 4.72 -15.16
N GLN A 164 22.48 5.04 -14.53
CA GLN A 164 22.73 6.43 -14.08
C GLN A 164 24.25 6.66 -14.06
N SER A 165 24.85 6.85 -15.24
CA SER A 165 26.15 7.53 -15.36
C SER A 165 25.97 8.70 -16.32
N ASP A 166 25.58 9.85 -15.77
CA ASP A 166 25.79 11.09 -16.49
C ASP A 166 27.27 11.48 -16.38
N ALA A 167 27.79 11.95 -17.51
CA ALA A 167 29.06 12.63 -17.74
C ALA A 167 30.32 11.79 -18.06
N THR A 168 30.50 11.63 -19.39
CA THR A 168 31.70 12.03 -20.15
C THR A 168 32.84 11.01 -20.34
N ALA A 169 32.82 10.42 -21.55
CA ALA A 169 33.95 9.95 -22.37
C ALA A 169 35.16 9.30 -21.66
N SER A 170 35.23 7.97 -21.67
CA SER A 170 36.40 7.23 -22.21
C SER A 170 36.16 5.72 -22.16
N GLU A 171 36.45 5.09 -23.30
CA GLU A 171 36.83 3.68 -23.54
C GLU A 171 35.95 2.49 -23.08
N LYS A 172 35.57 1.73 -24.11
CA LYS A 172 35.12 0.32 -24.08
C LYS A 172 35.80 -0.50 -22.98
N SER A 173 35.03 -0.88 -21.98
CA SER A 173 35.27 -2.09 -21.19
C SER A 173 33.94 -2.84 -21.02
N PRO A 174 33.92 -4.17 -21.08
CA PRO A 174 32.71 -4.94 -20.87
C PRO A 174 32.31 -4.81 -19.40
N SER A 175 31.22 -4.07 -19.15
CA SER A 175 30.61 -3.94 -17.82
C SER A 175 30.42 -5.32 -17.19
N PRO A 176 30.91 -5.57 -15.97
CA PRO A 176 30.58 -6.80 -15.28
C PRO A 176 29.10 -6.73 -14.89
N GLY A 177 28.31 -7.73 -15.28
CA GLY A 177 27.01 -7.97 -14.66
C GLY A 177 27.17 -8.17 -13.14
N PRO A 178 26.07 -8.32 -12.38
CA PRO A 178 26.15 -8.59 -10.95
C PRO A 178 27.09 -9.78 -10.75
N SER A 179 28.20 -9.52 -10.08
CA SER A 179 29.26 -10.52 -9.96
C SER A 179 28.67 -11.75 -9.27
N LYS A 180 29.07 -12.96 -9.67
CA LYS A 180 28.63 -14.20 -9.00
C LYS A 180 28.85 -14.13 -7.47
N ALA A 181 29.85 -13.38 -7.02
CA ALA A 181 30.12 -13.12 -5.60
C ALA A 181 29.01 -12.33 -4.91
N THR A 182 28.40 -11.33 -5.58
CA THR A 182 27.29 -10.52 -5.04
C THR A 182 26.03 -11.37 -4.83
N THR A 183 25.71 -12.27 -5.76
CA THR A 183 24.54 -13.16 -5.63
C THR A 183 24.72 -14.19 -4.51
N ILE A 184 25.94 -14.70 -4.32
CA ILE A 184 26.24 -15.64 -3.24
C ILE A 184 26.17 -14.96 -1.87
N ASP A 185 26.70 -13.73 -1.74
CA ASP A 185 26.62 -12.94 -0.51
C ASP A 185 25.17 -12.65 -0.09
N ALA A 186 24.34 -12.23 -1.05
CA ALA A 186 22.90 -12.01 -0.82
C ALA A 186 22.17 -13.28 -0.38
N LEU A 187 22.49 -14.43 -0.99
CA LEU A 187 21.89 -15.72 -0.64
C LEU A 187 22.27 -16.16 0.77
N ASN A 188 23.52 -15.96 1.17
CA ASN A 188 23.99 -16.25 2.53
C ASN A 188 23.29 -15.35 3.54
N LYS A 189 23.17 -14.04 3.27
CA LYS A 189 22.41 -13.10 4.12
C LYS A 189 20.95 -13.50 4.29
N LEU A 190 20.30 -13.94 3.21
CA LEU A 190 18.93 -14.44 3.27
C LEU A 190 18.82 -15.70 4.12
N GLN A 191 19.73 -16.67 3.92
CA GLN A 191 19.76 -17.88 4.72
C GLN A 191 20.00 -17.57 6.20
N ASP A 192 20.92 -16.66 6.51
CA ASP A 192 21.22 -16.25 7.88
C ASP A 192 20.04 -15.53 8.54
N ALA A 193 19.35 -14.65 7.83
CA ALA A 193 18.17 -13.97 8.35
C ALA A 193 16.98 -14.94 8.57
N LEU A 194 16.86 -15.98 7.74
CA LEU A 194 15.81 -16.99 7.84
C LEU A 194 16.16 -18.14 8.78
N ASN A 195 17.36 -18.15 9.36
CA ASN A 195 17.74 -19.12 10.36
C ASN A 195 17.04 -18.79 11.68
N THR A 196 16.16 -19.68 12.12
CA THR A 196 15.64 -19.68 13.49
C THR A 196 16.49 -20.63 14.35
N GLU A 197 16.70 -20.29 15.62
CA GLU A 197 17.60 -20.98 16.57
C GLU A 197 17.38 -22.51 16.68
N ASN A 198 16.21 -23.01 16.26
CA ASN A 198 15.80 -24.41 16.32
C ASN A 198 15.68 -25.12 14.95
N ALA A 199 15.90 -24.41 13.83
CA ALA A 199 15.80 -25.01 12.49
C ALA A 199 17.16 -25.50 12.02
N LYS A 200 17.19 -26.67 11.37
CA LYS A 200 18.35 -27.15 10.63
C LYS A 200 18.69 -26.09 9.58
N ASN A 201 19.82 -25.39 9.75
CA ASN A 201 20.38 -24.29 8.96
C ASN A 201 20.64 -24.66 7.48
N THR A 202 19.57 -25.06 6.81
CA THR A 202 19.58 -25.61 5.46
C THR A 202 18.94 -24.62 4.52
N ILE A 203 19.48 -24.54 3.31
CA ILE A 203 18.92 -23.72 2.23
C ILE A 203 17.45 -24.05 1.96
N LYS A 204 17.07 -25.31 2.16
CA LYS A 204 15.69 -25.78 2.09
C LYS A 204 14.78 -25.04 3.08
N SER A 205 15.19 -24.95 4.35
CA SER A 205 14.40 -24.25 5.38
C SER A 205 14.24 -22.76 5.06
N ALA A 206 15.32 -22.11 4.57
CA ALA A 206 15.25 -20.72 4.14
C ALA A 206 14.29 -20.54 2.95
N ALA A 207 14.37 -21.40 1.94
CA ALA A 207 13.45 -21.40 0.81
C ALA A 207 12.00 -21.58 1.27
N ASP A 208 11.74 -22.58 2.12
CA ASP A 208 10.41 -22.86 2.64
C ASP A 208 9.84 -21.66 3.41
N GLN A 209 10.63 -21.03 4.29
CA GLN A 209 10.17 -19.86 5.04
C GLN A 209 9.88 -18.65 4.15
N LEU A 210 10.77 -18.32 3.20
CA LEU A 210 10.56 -17.18 2.31
C LEU A 210 9.36 -17.40 1.37
N GLU A 211 9.16 -18.62 0.90
CA GLU A 211 7.96 -19.00 0.15
C GLU A 211 6.68 -18.80 0.98
N GLN A 212 6.69 -19.11 2.29
CA GLN A 212 5.55 -18.86 3.17
C GLN A 212 5.27 -17.37 3.38
N VAL A 213 6.32 -16.55 3.51
CA VAL A 213 6.17 -15.09 3.56
C VAL A 213 5.53 -14.60 2.26
N VAL A 214 6.06 -15.00 1.11
CA VAL A 214 5.52 -14.62 -0.21
C VAL A 214 4.05 -15.03 -0.35
N LYS A 215 3.69 -16.26 0.06
CA LYS A 215 2.29 -16.72 0.08
C LYS A 215 1.39 -15.85 0.96
N THR A 216 1.91 -15.39 2.11
CA THR A 216 1.17 -14.50 3.01
C THR A 216 0.94 -13.10 2.40
N MET A 217 1.84 -12.63 1.53
CA MET A 217 1.68 -11.34 0.84
C MET A 217 0.59 -11.34 -0.24
N GLY A 218 0.29 -12.50 -0.85
CA GLY A 218 -0.71 -12.63 -1.91
C GLY A 218 -2.09 -12.09 -1.53
N PRO A 219 -2.73 -12.58 -0.45
CA PRO A 219 -4.03 -12.07 0.01
C PRO A 219 -4.04 -10.57 0.36
N ILE A 220 -2.91 -10.02 0.82
CA ILE A 220 -2.78 -8.59 1.14
C ILE A 220 -2.84 -7.76 -0.16
N LEU A 221 -2.08 -8.18 -1.17
CA LEU A 221 -2.10 -7.56 -2.50
C LEU A 221 -3.50 -7.60 -3.12
N GLU A 222 -4.18 -8.73 -3.05
CA GLU A 222 -5.56 -8.88 -3.55
C GLU A 222 -6.54 -7.96 -2.82
N THR A 223 -6.44 -7.89 -1.49
CA THR A 223 -7.29 -7.03 -0.67
C THR A 223 -7.10 -5.57 -1.05
N LEU A 224 -5.86 -5.11 -1.17
CA LEU A 224 -5.53 -3.74 -1.53
C LEU A 224 -5.99 -3.41 -2.96
N GLN A 225 -5.77 -4.32 -3.91
CA GLN A 225 -6.24 -4.16 -5.29
C GLN A 225 -7.77 -4.10 -5.37
N LYS A 226 -8.48 -4.92 -4.60
CA LYS A 226 -9.94 -4.91 -4.52
C LYS A 226 -10.46 -3.59 -3.94
N ALA A 227 -9.79 -3.05 -2.93
CA ALA A 227 -10.13 -1.75 -2.34
C ALA A 227 -10.00 -0.63 -3.39
N ILE A 228 -8.89 -0.60 -4.14
CA ILE A 228 -8.66 0.34 -5.24
C ILE A 228 -9.78 0.24 -6.29
N LYS A 229 -10.04 -0.97 -6.81
CA LYS A 229 -11.09 -1.19 -7.83
C LYS A 229 -12.48 -0.78 -7.34
N THR A 230 -12.80 -1.08 -6.08
CA THR A 230 -14.11 -0.72 -5.50
C THR A 230 -14.26 0.79 -5.41
N MET A 231 -13.20 1.47 -4.97
CA MET A 231 -13.15 2.93 -4.87
C MET A 231 -13.29 3.57 -6.27
N GLU A 232 -12.50 3.14 -7.26
CA GLU A 232 -12.59 3.61 -8.65
C GLU A 232 -13.98 3.39 -9.30
N ALA A 233 -14.58 2.21 -9.10
CA ALA A 233 -15.87 1.88 -9.67
C ALA A 233 -16.99 2.76 -9.10
N LYS A 234 -17.02 2.96 -7.78
CA LYS A 234 -18.00 3.84 -7.13
C LYS A 234 -17.87 5.27 -7.66
N PHE A 235 -16.66 5.76 -7.88
CA PHE A 235 -16.45 7.09 -8.45
C PHE A 235 -16.81 7.23 -9.93
N SER A 236 -16.57 6.20 -10.73
CA SER A 236 -16.98 6.20 -12.14
C SER A 236 -18.50 6.31 -12.29
N VAL A 237 -19.26 5.74 -11.34
CA VAL A 237 -20.73 5.87 -11.29
C VAL A 237 -21.14 7.30 -10.92
N PHE A 238 -20.46 7.95 -9.96
CA PHE A 238 -20.76 9.33 -9.60
C PHE A 238 -20.43 10.34 -10.72
N LYS A 239 -19.32 10.13 -11.44
CA LYS A 239 -18.94 10.99 -12.57
C LYS A 239 -19.92 10.91 -13.74
N LYS A 240 -20.50 9.74 -14.00
CA LYS A 240 -21.54 9.57 -15.06
C LYS A 240 -22.91 10.12 -14.67
N ALA A 241 -23.18 10.31 -13.38
CA ALA A 241 -24.46 10.84 -12.90
C ALA A 241 -24.49 12.37 -12.83
N SER A 242 -23.34 13.03 -13.07
CA SER A 242 -23.19 14.49 -13.07
C SER A 242 -23.10 15.13 -14.46
N ASP A 243 -23.07 14.32 -15.52
CA ASP A 243 -23.12 14.73 -16.93
C ASP A 243 -24.56 14.58 -17.47
#